data_AF-A0A433Q112-F1
#
_entry.id   AF-A0A433Q112-F1
#
_cell.length_a   1.000
_cell.length_b   1.000
_cell.length_c   1.000
_cell.angle_alpha   90.00
_cell.angle_beta   90.00
_cell.angle_gamma   90.00
#
_symmetry.space_group_name_H-M   'P 1'
#
loop_
_entity.id
_entity.type
_entity.pdbx_description
1 polymer ?
#
loop_
_entity_poly.entity_id
_entity_poly.type
_entity_poly.pdbx_seq_one_letter_code
_entity_poly.pdbx_strand_id
1 'polypeptide(L)'
;LQNPPLEPDEYLHLLVGKVTNPSELDIFLFELLTLRLIFAGPEVACLSRSQRIFVELESTVDGRYSLTKELPFTAHFNQHHLKFDIERLAVSAEAKDPVQIVCRYLNALSNATLEVGDISTDDPSLPEAECRKLLWDNFANTTGPSFRLLDTFVRVFADQLQHLSDSPFFQVAQLEFISSPNRNIRTILVRALLGVSRDFTVRSIANGNDDYIARMNTMTKWSDSNHLLVFFQSQNPGCICALYRNPSTVPDNIRMLVQTQSLPGKTNESPFSAYQAMLFQMEDYNMMPMSKLLEKLEEVARRTHDVDEQNKKVYPPYALSTDNLLKMALILLRTRAKIPVVLCGEAGCGKVK
;
A
#
# COMPACT_ATOMS: atom_id res chain seq x y z
N LEU A 1 6.34 49.52 -9.10
CA LEU A 1 6.14 48.06 -9.26
C LEU A 1 7.24 47.40 -8.44
N GLN A 2 6.88 46.81 -7.30
CA GLN A 2 7.83 46.02 -6.51
C GLN A 2 8.44 44.93 -7.40
N ASN A 3 9.65 44.47 -7.07
CA ASN A 3 10.35 43.42 -7.81
C ASN A 3 9.37 42.28 -8.17
N PRO A 4 9.49 41.67 -9.36
CA PRO A 4 8.66 40.54 -9.71
C PRO A 4 8.74 39.51 -8.57
N PRO A 5 7.61 38.94 -8.14
CA PRO A 5 7.56 38.06 -6.97
C PRO A 5 8.28 36.72 -7.19
N LEU A 6 8.78 36.49 -8.41
CA LEU A 6 9.49 35.28 -8.83
C LEU A 6 10.73 35.66 -9.63
N GLU A 7 11.81 34.91 -9.42
CA GLU A 7 13.04 34.99 -10.21
C GLU A 7 12.83 34.43 -11.63
N PRO A 8 13.66 34.83 -12.63
CA PRO A 8 13.48 34.43 -14.03
C PRO A 8 13.48 32.91 -14.27
N ASP A 9 14.18 32.16 -13.42
CA ASP A 9 14.34 30.70 -13.54
C ASP A 9 13.28 29.93 -12.73
N GLU A 10 12.41 30.62 -12.01
CA GLU A 10 11.34 30.00 -11.23
C GLU A 10 10.15 29.65 -12.14
N TYR A 11 9.31 28.71 -11.67
CA TYR A 11 8.10 28.31 -12.37
C TYR A 11 6.92 28.41 -11.41
N LEU A 12 5.80 28.92 -11.92
CA LEU A 12 4.55 28.88 -11.19
C LEU A 12 3.76 27.64 -11.61
N HIS A 13 3.52 26.71 -10.68
CA HIS A 13 2.66 25.56 -10.91
C HIS A 13 1.37 25.71 -10.09
N LEU A 14 0.25 25.89 -10.78
CA LEU A 14 -1.08 26.01 -10.18
C LEU A 14 -1.79 24.67 -10.22
N LEU A 15 -2.12 24.13 -9.05
CA LEU A 15 -2.92 22.92 -8.91
C LEU A 15 -4.36 23.33 -8.60
N VAL A 16 -5.29 23.01 -9.49
CA VAL A 16 -6.71 23.35 -9.35
C VAL A 16 -7.53 22.08 -9.17
N GLY A 17 -8.03 21.88 -7.94
CA GLY A 17 -8.98 20.82 -7.61
C GLY A 17 -10.43 21.27 -7.77
N LYS A 18 -11.35 20.62 -7.05
CA LYS A 18 -12.76 21.04 -7.00
C LYS A 18 -12.95 22.50 -6.53
N VAL A 19 -13.69 23.30 -7.31
CA VAL A 19 -13.92 24.74 -7.06
C VAL A 19 -15.41 25.01 -6.78
N THR A 20 -15.69 25.95 -5.88
CA THR A 20 -17.07 26.37 -5.56
C THR A 20 -17.62 27.42 -6.52
N ASN A 21 -16.76 28.30 -7.04
CA ASN A 21 -17.11 29.34 -8.01
C ASN A 21 -16.17 29.30 -9.23
N PRO A 22 -16.47 28.46 -10.24
CA PRO A 22 -15.62 28.34 -11.43
C PRO A 22 -15.52 29.65 -12.22
N SER A 23 -16.55 30.51 -12.23
CA SER A 23 -16.54 31.76 -12.99
C SER A 23 -15.52 32.77 -12.44
N GLU A 24 -15.37 32.88 -11.12
CA GLU A 24 -14.32 33.71 -10.52
C GLU A 24 -12.92 33.16 -10.85
N LEU A 25 -12.76 31.84 -10.84
CA LEU A 25 -11.49 31.22 -11.23
C LEU A 25 -11.18 31.47 -12.71
N ASP A 26 -12.16 31.44 -13.60
CA ASP A 26 -11.98 31.70 -15.04
C ASP A 26 -11.44 33.12 -15.27
N ILE A 27 -11.99 34.11 -14.56
CA ILE A 27 -11.51 35.51 -14.57
C ILE A 27 -10.09 35.59 -14.00
N PHE A 28 -9.84 34.96 -12.85
CA PHE A 28 -8.51 34.94 -12.25
C PHE A 28 -7.45 34.35 -13.19
N LEU A 29 -7.76 33.22 -13.85
CA LEU A 29 -6.85 32.59 -14.81
C LEU A 29 -6.64 33.48 -16.04
N PHE A 30 -7.66 34.20 -16.51
CA PHE A 30 -7.50 35.19 -17.59
C PHE A 30 -6.55 36.31 -17.19
N GLU A 31 -6.78 36.93 -16.03
CA GLU A 31 -5.93 37.98 -15.48
C GLU A 31 -4.47 37.51 -15.33
N LEU A 32 -4.28 36.33 -14.74
CA LEU A 32 -2.97 35.77 -14.50
C LEU A 32 -2.24 35.34 -15.79
N LEU A 33 -2.88 34.57 -16.67
CA LEU A 33 -2.21 33.95 -17.81
C LEU A 33 -2.05 34.92 -18.99
N THR A 34 -3.04 35.80 -19.20
CA THR A 34 -3.06 36.77 -20.30
C THR A 34 -2.51 38.12 -19.87
N LEU A 35 -3.06 38.73 -18.82
CA LEU A 35 -2.65 40.08 -18.41
C LEU A 35 -1.34 40.07 -17.60
N ARG A 36 -0.99 38.93 -16.99
CA ARG A 36 0.17 38.78 -16.09
C ARG A 36 0.07 39.70 -14.88
N LEU A 37 -1.16 40.03 -14.48
CA LEU A 37 -1.53 41.00 -13.46
C LEU A 37 -2.70 40.42 -12.68
N ILE A 38 -2.63 40.40 -11.36
CA ILE A 38 -3.75 40.02 -10.49
C ILE A 38 -4.02 41.15 -9.51
N PHE A 39 -5.29 41.42 -9.26
CA PHE A 39 -5.74 42.41 -8.28
C PHE A 39 -6.31 41.72 -7.03
N ALA A 40 -5.90 42.19 -5.86
CA ALA A 40 -6.46 41.81 -4.57
C ALA A 40 -6.78 43.08 -3.77
N GLY A 41 -7.93 43.69 -4.04
CA GLY A 41 -8.28 45.00 -3.50
C GLY A 41 -7.30 46.08 -4.00
N PRO A 42 -6.58 46.80 -3.11
CA PRO A 42 -5.58 47.79 -3.52
C PRO A 42 -4.23 47.17 -3.92
N GLU A 43 -4.03 45.87 -3.65
CA GLU A 43 -2.78 45.18 -3.95
C GLU A 43 -2.78 44.66 -5.39
N VAL A 44 -1.61 44.76 -6.03
CA VAL A 44 -1.40 44.30 -7.41
C VAL A 44 -0.17 43.41 -7.45
N ALA A 45 -0.33 42.19 -7.95
CA ALA A 45 0.76 41.28 -8.24
C ALA A 45 0.99 41.23 -9.76
N CYS A 46 2.25 41.39 -10.18
CA CYS A 46 2.64 41.35 -11.60
C CYS A 46 3.65 40.23 -11.83
N LEU A 47 3.43 39.40 -12.84
CA LEU A 47 4.39 38.39 -13.27
C LEU A 47 5.17 38.85 -14.49
N SER A 48 6.43 38.43 -14.57
CA SER A 48 7.24 38.63 -15.78
C SER A 48 6.61 37.91 -16.98
N ARG A 49 6.76 38.48 -18.18
CA ARG A 49 6.37 37.83 -19.44
C ARG A 49 7.19 36.57 -19.73
N SER A 50 8.42 36.49 -19.21
CA SER A 50 9.27 35.31 -19.35
C SER A 50 8.88 34.17 -18.40
N GLN A 51 8.04 34.43 -17.39
CA GLN A 51 7.66 33.42 -16.41
C GLN A 51 6.85 32.31 -17.07
N ARG A 52 7.28 31.06 -16.90
CA ARG A 52 6.49 29.90 -17.31
C ARG A 52 5.49 29.55 -16.21
N ILE A 53 4.24 29.36 -16.61
CA ILE A 53 3.14 29.02 -15.73
C ILE A 53 2.56 27.69 -16.24
N PHE A 54 2.44 26.72 -15.33
CA PHE A 54 1.78 25.45 -15.57
C PHE A 54 0.49 25.41 -14.77
N VAL A 55 -0.59 24.95 -15.37
CA VAL A 55 -1.89 24.80 -14.70
C VAL A 55 -2.32 23.34 -14.82
N GLU A 56 -2.39 22.66 -13.69
CA GLU A 56 -2.92 21.31 -13.57
C GLU A 56 -4.38 21.39 -13.12
N LEU A 57 -5.29 20.88 -13.95
CA LEU A 57 -6.71 20.87 -13.67
C LEU A 57 -7.15 19.44 -13.32
N GLU A 58 -7.76 19.28 -12.14
CA GLU A 58 -8.34 18.00 -11.74
C GLU A 58 -9.47 17.59 -12.71
N SER A 59 -9.44 16.33 -13.11
CA SER A 59 -10.49 15.72 -13.93
C SER A 59 -10.84 14.35 -13.39
N THR A 60 -12.11 13.96 -13.53
CA THR A 60 -12.53 12.60 -13.18
C THR A 60 -12.15 11.60 -14.26
N VAL A 61 -11.86 10.37 -13.82
CA VAL A 61 -11.46 9.23 -14.67
C VAL A 61 -12.48 8.96 -15.80
N ASP A 62 -13.76 9.24 -15.56
CA ASP A 62 -14.85 8.99 -16.50
C ASP A 62 -15.25 10.24 -17.31
N GLY A 63 -14.54 11.37 -17.13
CA GLY A 63 -14.82 12.64 -17.82
C GLY A 63 -16.16 13.31 -17.47
N ARG A 64 -16.84 12.82 -16.42
CA ARG A 64 -18.13 13.33 -15.95
C ARG A 64 -17.99 14.71 -15.32
N TYR A 65 -17.04 14.86 -14.41
CA TYR A 65 -16.55 16.14 -13.93
C TYR A 65 -15.22 16.46 -14.62
N SER A 66 -15.17 17.63 -15.25
CA SER A 66 -13.98 18.15 -15.88
C SER A 66 -14.00 19.67 -15.80
N LEU A 67 -13.06 20.24 -15.03
CA LEU A 67 -12.92 21.69 -14.89
C LEU A 67 -12.75 22.40 -16.23
N THR A 68 -12.22 21.73 -17.26
CA THR A 68 -12.10 22.31 -18.61
C THR A 68 -13.45 22.63 -19.25
N LYS A 69 -14.55 21.97 -18.83
CA LYS A 69 -15.91 22.30 -19.26
C LYS A 69 -16.50 23.48 -18.48
N GLU A 70 -16.08 23.66 -17.23
CA GLU A 70 -16.55 24.72 -16.34
C GLU A 70 -15.72 26.01 -16.46
N LEU A 71 -14.55 25.93 -17.08
CA LEU A 71 -13.61 27.02 -17.32
C LEU A 71 -13.43 27.23 -18.83
N PRO A 72 -14.36 27.91 -19.52
CA PRO A 72 -14.32 28.10 -20.97
C PRO A 72 -13.00 28.71 -21.46
N PHE A 73 -12.37 29.58 -20.66
CA PHE A 73 -11.10 30.22 -21.02
C PHE A 73 -9.98 29.19 -21.27
N THR A 74 -10.02 28.05 -20.58
CA THR A 74 -9.03 26.99 -20.73
C THR A 74 -9.01 26.39 -22.14
N ALA A 75 -10.10 26.52 -22.91
CA ALA A 75 -10.21 26.03 -24.29
C ALA A 75 -9.27 26.77 -25.26
N HIS A 76 -8.75 27.94 -24.88
CA HIS A 76 -7.82 28.73 -25.70
C HIS A 76 -6.36 28.31 -25.57
N PHE A 77 -6.04 27.38 -24.65
CA PHE A 77 -4.68 26.90 -24.43
C PHE A 77 -4.47 25.51 -25.03
N ASN A 78 -3.20 25.18 -25.30
CA ASN A 78 -2.83 23.82 -25.64
C ASN A 78 -3.04 22.92 -24.41
N GLN A 79 -4.06 22.08 -24.48
CA GLN A 79 -4.40 21.16 -23.39
C GLN A 79 -3.69 19.82 -23.61
N HIS A 80 -3.00 19.36 -22.56
CA HIS A 80 -2.41 18.02 -22.52
C HIS A 80 -3.11 17.19 -21.44
N HIS A 81 -3.95 16.26 -21.87
CA HIS A 81 -4.63 15.37 -20.93
C HIS A 81 -3.70 14.23 -20.51
N LEU A 82 -3.33 14.21 -19.23
CA LEU A 82 -2.47 13.18 -18.65
C LEU A 82 -3.31 11.98 -18.24
N LYS A 83 -2.92 10.80 -18.73
CA LYS A 83 -3.50 9.52 -18.33
C LYS A 83 -2.43 8.66 -17.68
N PHE A 84 -2.87 7.72 -16.84
CA PHE A 84 -1.99 6.68 -16.36
C PHE A 84 -1.43 5.89 -17.55
N ASP A 85 -0.11 5.75 -17.57
CA ASP A 85 0.62 5.03 -18.59
C ASP A 85 1.86 4.44 -17.91
N ILE A 86 1.92 3.11 -17.82
CA ILE A 86 3.03 2.43 -17.16
C ILE A 86 4.36 2.71 -17.88
N GLU A 87 4.33 3.04 -19.18
CA GLU A 87 5.53 3.42 -19.95
C GLU A 87 6.09 4.79 -19.58
N ARG A 88 5.39 5.56 -18.73
CA ARG A 88 5.88 6.81 -18.16
C ARG A 88 6.36 6.67 -16.73
N LEU A 89 6.33 5.47 -16.16
CA LEU A 89 6.91 5.21 -14.84
C LEU A 89 8.43 5.37 -14.91
N ALA A 90 8.95 6.37 -14.20
CA ALA A 90 10.39 6.48 -13.96
C ALA A 90 10.81 5.46 -12.91
N VAL A 91 11.81 4.65 -13.24
CA VAL A 91 12.34 3.62 -12.33
C VAL A 91 13.73 4.03 -11.84
N SER A 92 13.91 4.13 -10.53
CA SER A 92 15.22 4.40 -9.93
C SER A 92 16.17 3.21 -10.16
N ALA A 93 17.45 3.51 -10.40
CA ALA A 93 18.51 2.51 -10.47
C ALA A 93 19.07 2.13 -9.08
N GLU A 94 18.63 2.79 -8.02
CA GLU A 94 19.05 2.49 -6.64
C GLU A 94 18.56 1.09 -6.22
N ALA A 95 19.47 0.24 -5.75
CA ALA A 95 19.15 -1.15 -5.42
C ALA A 95 18.04 -1.29 -4.36
N LYS A 96 18.00 -0.35 -3.40
CA LYS A 96 17.01 -0.30 -2.31
C LYS A 96 15.72 0.41 -2.67
N ASP A 97 15.57 0.90 -3.90
CA ASP A 97 14.32 1.49 -4.34
C ASP A 97 13.19 0.43 -4.25
N PRO A 98 12.00 0.78 -3.73
CA PRO A 98 10.88 -0.15 -3.61
C PRO A 98 10.50 -0.86 -4.92
N VAL A 99 10.60 -0.17 -6.06
CA VAL A 99 10.33 -0.78 -7.37
C VAL A 99 11.36 -1.87 -7.66
N GLN A 100 12.64 -1.61 -7.40
CA GLN A 100 13.70 -2.59 -7.63
C GLN A 100 13.56 -3.83 -6.74
N ILE A 101 13.25 -3.65 -5.46
CA ILE A 101 12.97 -4.77 -4.54
C ILE A 101 11.82 -5.63 -5.07
N VAL A 102 10.69 -5.00 -5.41
CA VAL A 102 9.51 -5.72 -5.93
C VAL A 102 9.83 -6.44 -7.24
N CYS A 103 10.48 -5.77 -8.19
CA CYS A 103 10.77 -6.34 -9.49
C CYS A 103 11.75 -7.53 -9.41
N ARG A 104 12.76 -7.50 -8.52
CA ARG A 104 13.64 -8.67 -8.32
C ARG A 104 12.87 -9.90 -7.85
N TYR A 105 11.97 -9.74 -6.89
CA TYR A 105 11.12 -10.83 -6.41
C TYR A 105 10.10 -11.28 -7.46
N LEU A 106 9.49 -10.36 -8.22
CA LEU A 106 8.59 -10.71 -9.31
C LEU A 106 9.30 -11.47 -10.43
N ASN A 107 10.53 -11.08 -10.76
CA ASN A 107 11.36 -11.76 -11.76
C ASN A 107 11.75 -13.18 -11.30
N ALA A 108 12.17 -13.31 -10.04
CA ALA A 108 12.46 -14.63 -9.46
C ALA A 108 11.20 -15.51 -9.37
N LEU A 109 10.04 -14.91 -9.10
CA LEU A 109 8.76 -15.60 -9.12
C LEU A 109 8.37 -16.07 -10.54
N SER A 110 8.57 -15.24 -11.58
CA SER A 110 8.27 -15.62 -12.96
C SER A 110 9.24 -16.68 -13.50
N ASN A 111 10.49 -16.66 -13.05
CA ASN A 111 11.52 -17.62 -13.45
C ASN A 111 11.56 -18.87 -12.56
N ALA A 112 10.68 -18.97 -11.55
CA ALA A 112 10.64 -20.06 -10.58
C ALA A 112 11.97 -20.31 -9.84
N THR A 113 12.73 -19.25 -9.55
CA THR A 113 14.05 -19.32 -8.90
C THR A 113 14.04 -18.95 -7.41
N LEU A 114 12.87 -18.66 -6.83
CA LEU A 114 12.73 -18.26 -5.43
C LEU A 114 13.28 -19.28 -4.43
N GLU A 115 13.30 -20.56 -4.78
CA GLU A 115 13.81 -21.63 -3.90
C GLU A 115 15.29 -21.96 -4.17
N VAL A 116 15.90 -21.35 -5.20
CA VAL A 116 17.27 -21.66 -5.65
C VAL A 116 18.29 -20.76 -4.97
N GLY A 117 17.95 -19.50 -4.74
CA GLY A 117 18.87 -18.52 -4.16
C GLY A 117 18.15 -17.47 -3.32
N ASP A 118 18.88 -16.95 -2.34
CA ASP A 118 18.45 -15.78 -1.59
C ASP A 118 18.53 -14.52 -2.47
N ILE A 119 17.56 -13.62 -2.29
CA ILE A 119 17.49 -12.34 -3.00
C ILE A 119 17.90 -11.28 -2.01
N SER A 120 18.98 -10.56 -2.31
CA SER A 120 19.46 -9.45 -1.50
C SER A 120 18.78 -8.15 -1.91
N THR A 121 18.61 -7.25 -0.95
CA THR A 121 18.12 -5.90 -1.22
C THR A 121 19.19 -4.99 -1.84
N ASP A 122 20.44 -5.45 -1.84
CA ASP A 122 21.58 -4.80 -2.49
C ASP A 122 21.91 -5.42 -3.87
N ASP A 123 21.11 -6.38 -4.34
CA ASP A 123 21.29 -6.98 -5.66
C ASP A 123 21.17 -5.93 -6.78
N PRO A 124 21.87 -6.13 -7.92
CA PRO A 124 21.83 -5.20 -9.05
C PRO A 124 20.42 -4.82 -9.47
N SER A 125 20.24 -3.56 -9.90
CA SER A 125 18.98 -3.07 -10.43
C SER A 125 18.63 -3.75 -11.76
N LEU A 126 17.35 -4.04 -11.94
CA LEU A 126 16.81 -4.51 -13.20
C LEU A 126 16.60 -3.33 -14.17
N PRO A 127 16.67 -3.58 -15.50
CA PRO A 127 16.36 -2.57 -16.50
C PRO A 127 14.95 -1.99 -16.33
N GLU A 128 14.80 -0.69 -16.57
CA GLU A 128 13.53 0.03 -16.43
C GLU A 128 12.37 -0.61 -17.22
N ALA A 129 12.63 -1.04 -18.46
CA ALA A 129 11.62 -1.71 -19.29
C ALA A 129 11.15 -3.04 -18.69
N GLU A 130 12.04 -3.79 -18.05
CA GLU A 130 11.71 -5.05 -17.39
C GLU A 130 10.87 -4.79 -16.14
N CYS A 131 11.25 -3.79 -15.34
CA CYS A 131 10.47 -3.36 -14.17
C CYS A 131 9.04 -2.95 -14.55
N ARG A 132 8.87 -2.14 -15.60
CA ARG A 132 7.55 -1.72 -16.08
C ARG A 132 6.68 -2.91 -16.47
N LYS A 133 7.26 -3.86 -17.22
CA LYS A 133 6.56 -5.09 -17.62
C LYS A 133 6.15 -5.93 -16.41
N LEU A 134 7.09 -6.22 -15.50
CA LEU A 134 6.82 -7.03 -14.30
C LEU A 134 5.74 -6.38 -13.42
N LEU A 135 5.80 -5.06 -13.22
CA LEU A 135 4.79 -4.34 -12.48
C LEU A 135 3.44 -4.39 -13.19
N TRP A 136 3.38 -4.11 -14.49
CA TRP A 136 2.15 -4.15 -15.27
C TRP A 136 1.47 -5.52 -15.18
N ASP A 137 2.20 -6.59 -15.48
CA ASP A 137 1.67 -7.96 -15.46
C ASP A 137 1.10 -8.36 -14.09
N ASN A 138 1.61 -7.75 -13.02
CA ASN A 138 1.20 -8.06 -11.66
C ASN A 138 0.21 -7.06 -11.04
N PHE A 139 0.07 -5.85 -11.59
CA PHE A 139 -0.81 -4.79 -11.07
C PHE A 139 -2.05 -4.54 -11.93
N ALA A 140 -1.99 -4.80 -13.25
CA ALA A 140 -2.97 -4.35 -14.24
C ALA A 140 -4.39 -4.90 -14.07
N ASN A 141 -4.58 -5.95 -13.28
CA ASN A 141 -5.92 -6.49 -12.97
C ASN A 141 -6.77 -5.56 -12.07
N THR A 142 -6.30 -4.35 -11.80
CA THR A 142 -6.98 -3.33 -10.99
C THR A 142 -7.87 -2.45 -11.88
N THR A 143 -9.14 -2.29 -11.53
CA THR A 143 -10.07 -1.40 -12.26
C THR A 143 -9.71 0.07 -12.09
N GLY A 144 -9.28 0.75 -13.16
CA GLY A 144 -8.87 2.16 -13.10
C GLY A 144 -7.46 2.35 -12.48
N PRO A 145 -6.40 1.83 -13.13
CA PRO A 145 -5.04 1.93 -12.62
C PRO A 145 -4.58 3.40 -12.55
N SER A 146 -3.78 3.72 -11.54
CA SER A 146 -3.16 5.04 -11.37
C SER A 146 -1.79 4.89 -10.71
N PHE A 147 -0.92 5.89 -10.85
CA PHE A 147 0.39 5.90 -10.20
C PHE A 147 0.29 5.86 -8.68
N ARG A 148 -0.79 6.41 -8.09
CA ARG A 148 -1.04 6.33 -6.64
C ARG A 148 -1.34 4.89 -6.19
N LEU A 149 -2.14 4.16 -6.96
CA LEU A 149 -2.44 2.75 -6.68
C LEU A 149 -1.22 1.86 -6.90
N LEU A 150 -0.44 2.15 -7.95
CA LEU A 150 0.81 1.44 -8.21
C LEU A 150 1.83 1.68 -7.09
N ASP A 151 2.00 2.94 -6.64
CA ASP A 151 2.87 3.28 -5.51
C ASP A 151 2.42 2.59 -4.21
N THR A 152 1.10 2.54 -3.96
CA THR A 152 0.52 1.77 -2.84
C THR A 152 0.91 0.29 -2.94
N PHE A 153 0.70 -0.34 -4.10
CA PHE A 153 1.06 -1.74 -4.36
C PHE A 153 2.55 -1.99 -4.10
N VAL A 154 3.41 -1.18 -4.72
CA VAL A 154 4.87 -1.32 -4.63
C VAL A 154 5.34 -1.14 -3.20
N ARG A 155 4.87 -0.11 -2.48
CA ARG A 155 5.31 0.15 -1.10
C ARG A 155 4.90 -0.93 -0.12
N VAL A 156 3.65 -1.41 -0.18
CA VAL A 156 3.22 -2.53 0.69
C VAL A 156 4.07 -3.77 0.41
N PHE A 157 4.26 -4.09 -0.87
CA PHE A 157 4.96 -5.30 -1.24
C PHE A 157 6.45 -5.23 -0.90
N ALA A 158 7.12 -4.12 -1.23
CA ALA A 158 8.53 -3.89 -0.92
C ALA A 158 8.83 -3.97 0.58
N ASP A 159 7.98 -3.36 1.42
CA ASP A 159 8.11 -3.41 2.89
C ASP A 159 8.14 -4.87 3.38
N GLN A 160 7.23 -5.71 2.88
CA GLN A 160 7.16 -7.12 3.27
C GLN A 160 8.29 -7.96 2.66
N LEU A 161 8.73 -7.66 1.45
CA LEU A 161 9.84 -8.35 0.79
C LEU A 161 11.19 -8.02 1.42
N GLN A 162 11.38 -6.81 1.94
CA GLN A 162 12.55 -6.45 2.73
C GLN A 162 12.63 -7.35 3.98
N HIS A 163 11.52 -7.50 4.71
CA HIS A 163 11.46 -8.41 5.86
C HIS A 163 11.72 -9.87 5.49
N LEU A 164 11.30 -10.31 4.30
CA LEU A 164 11.62 -11.65 3.78
C LEU A 164 13.13 -11.82 3.55
N SER A 165 13.78 -10.86 2.89
CA SER A 165 15.22 -10.88 2.68
C SER A 165 16.01 -10.89 3.99
N ASP A 166 15.52 -10.18 5.02
CA ASP A 166 16.16 -10.08 6.32
C ASP A 166 15.86 -11.28 7.25
N SER A 167 14.90 -12.13 6.89
CA SER A 167 14.48 -13.23 7.75
C SER A 167 15.46 -14.41 7.71
N PRO A 168 16.03 -14.82 8.85
CA PRO A 168 16.87 -16.01 8.90
C PRO A 168 16.05 -17.30 8.70
N PHE A 169 14.74 -17.27 8.92
CA PHE A 169 13.88 -18.46 8.85
C PHE A 169 13.51 -18.86 7.43
N PHE A 170 13.57 -17.91 6.49
CA PHE A 170 13.18 -18.15 5.10
C PHE A 170 14.37 -18.26 4.16
N GLN A 171 15.62 -18.18 4.64
CA GLN A 171 16.81 -18.42 3.82
C GLN A 171 16.77 -19.81 3.19
N VAL A 172 17.24 -19.91 1.94
CA VAL A 172 17.21 -21.19 1.20
C VAL A 172 17.93 -22.29 1.98
N ALA A 173 19.15 -22.01 2.47
CA ALA A 173 19.94 -22.97 3.24
C ALA A 173 19.23 -23.43 4.53
N GLN A 174 18.50 -22.54 5.20
CA GLN A 174 17.77 -22.86 6.43
C GLN A 174 16.55 -23.76 6.14
N LEU A 175 15.82 -23.48 5.06
CA LEU A 175 14.67 -24.29 4.64
C LEU A 175 15.07 -25.69 4.15
N GLU A 176 16.23 -25.80 3.49
CA GLU A 176 16.84 -27.09 3.13
C GLU A 176 17.25 -27.88 4.37
N PHE A 177 17.90 -27.22 5.33
CA PHE A 177 18.38 -27.84 6.57
C PHE A 177 17.24 -28.46 7.39
N ILE A 178 16.11 -27.77 7.53
CA ILE A 178 14.97 -28.27 8.31
C ILE A 178 14.19 -29.39 7.59
N SER A 179 14.64 -29.83 6.41
CA SER A 179 13.99 -30.87 5.59
C SER A 179 12.48 -30.61 5.47
N SER A 180 12.13 -29.34 5.21
CA SER A 180 10.74 -28.94 5.10
C SER A 180 10.04 -29.88 4.08
N PRO A 181 8.89 -30.49 4.43
CA PRO A 181 8.15 -31.32 3.49
C PRO A 181 7.72 -30.53 2.24
N ASN A 182 7.77 -29.20 2.31
CA ASN A 182 7.36 -28.29 1.25
C ASN A 182 8.57 -27.54 0.69
N ARG A 183 8.91 -27.87 -0.56
CA ARG A 183 10.03 -27.28 -1.31
C ARG A 183 9.71 -25.92 -1.93
N ASN A 184 8.50 -25.39 -1.74
CA ASN A 184 8.00 -24.16 -2.39
C ASN A 184 7.50 -23.10 -1.40
N ILE A 185 8.04 -23.10 -0.17
CA ILE A 185 7.59 -22.20 0.91
C ILE A 185 7.77 -20.73 0.52
N ARG A 186 8.92 -20.35 -0.06
CA ARG A 186 9.20 -18.96 -0.42
C ARG A 186 8.26 -18.50 -1.53
N THR A 187 7.99 -19.36 -2.50
CA THR A 187 7.02 -19.13 -3.57
C THR A 187 5.62 -18.91 -3.01
N ILE A 188 5.19 -19.72 -2.04
CA ILE A 188 3.89 -19.57 -1.38
C ILE A 188 3.81 -18.25 -0.62
N LEU A 189 4.85 -17.91 0.14
CA LEU A 189 4.91 -16.67 0.91
C LEU A 189 4.89 -15.45 -0.01
N VAL A 190 5.73 -15.39 -1.04
CA VAL A 190 5.77 -14.27 -2.00
C VAL A 190 4.43 -14.11 -2.71
N ARG A 191 3.76 -15.21 -3.09
CA ARG A 191 2.39 -15.14 -3.65
C ARG A 191 1.35 -14.65 -2.65
N ALA A 192 1.46 -15.02 -1.38
CA ALA A 192 0.58 -14.54 -0.32
C ALA A 192 0.74 -13.01 -0.13
N LEU A 193 1.99 -12.54 -0.02
CA LEU A 193 2.33 -11.12 0.10
C LEU A 193 1.89 -10.30 -1.13
N LEU A 194 2.06 -10.86 -2.33
CA LEU A 194 1.56 -10.28 -3.58
C LEU A 194 0.03 -10.13 -3.55
N GLY A 195 -0.68 -11.17 -3.09
CA GLY A 195 -2.13 -11.15 -2.90
C GLY A 195 -2.57 -10.03 -1.96
N VAL A 196 -1.95 -9.95 -0.78
CA VAL A 196 -2.20 -8.88 0.21
C VAL A 196 -1.97 -7.49 -0.41
N SER A 197 -0.87 -7.31 -1.15
CA SER A 197 -0.51 -6.02 -1.76
C SER A 197 -1.51 -5.56 -2.82
N ARG A 198 -2.05 -6.48 -3.63
CA ARG A 198 -3.16 -6.18 -4.57
C ARG A 198 -4.44 -5.82 -3.82
N ASP A 199 -4.71 -6.52 -2.73
CA ASP A 199 -5.87 -6.28 -1.88
C ASP A 199 -5.88 -4.86 -1.27
N PHE A 200 -4.70 -4.28 -1.01
CA PHE A 200 -4.55 -2.88 -0.58
C PHE A 200 -4.86 -1.86 -1.70
N THR A 201 -4.71 -2.21 -2.98
CA THR A 201 -5.06 -1.31 -4.10
C THR A 201 -6.55 -1.33 -4.37
N VAL A 202 -7.19 -2.50 -4.41
CA VAL A 202 -8.62 -2.64 -4.69
C VAL A 202 -9.47 -1.90 -3.65
N ARG A 203 -9.11 -1.99 -2.37
CA ARG A 203 -9.79 -1.28 -1.27
C ARG A 203 -9.60 0.24 -1.29
N SER A 204 -8.75 0.77 -2.18
CA SER A 204 -8.47 2.21 -2.31
C SER A 204 -9.28 2.88 -3.44
N ILE A 205 -10.16 2.13 -4.14
CA ILE A 205 -10.86 2.61 -5.33
C ILE A 205 -12.34 2.83 -5.05
N ALA A 206 -12.78 4.08 -5.24
CA ALA A 206 -14.19 4.43 -5.43
C ALA A 206 -14.31 5.09 -6.79
N ASN A 207 -14.57 4.30 -7.83
CA ASN A 207 -14.81 4.84 -9.16
C ASN A 207 -16.29 5.21 -9.33
N GLY A 208 -16.54 6.40 -9.89
CA GLY A 208 -17.59 6.56 -10.90
C GLY A 208 -18.95 7.18 -10.53
N ASN A 209 -19.10 7.95 -9.45
CA ASN A 209 -20.30 8.79 -9.28
C ASN A 209 -20.01 10.11 -8.57
N ASP A 210 -20.73 11.18 -8.90
CA ASP A 210 -20.63 12.47 -8.19
C ASP A 210 -21.43 12.47 -6.87
N ASP A 211 -22.36 11.53 -6.73
CA ASP A 211 -23.06 11.27 -5.47
C ASP A 211 -22.15 10.50 -4.51
N TYR A 212 -21.72 11.19 -3.45
CA TYR A 212 -20.93 10.64 -2.35
C TYR A 212 -21.52 9.34 -1.79
N ILE A 213 -22.85 9.23 -1.68
CA ILE A 213 -23.53 8.06 -1.13
C ILE A 213 -23.40 6.88 -2.10
N ALA A 214 -23.67 7.10 -3.38
CA ALA A 214 -23.46 6.09 -4.41
C ALA A 214 -21.99 5.62 -4.50
N ARG A 215 -21.01 6.53 -4.32
CA ARG A 215 -19.58 6.19 -4.26
C ARG A 215 -19.22 5.35 -3.05
N MET A 216 -19.76 5.67 -1.88
CA MET A 216 -19.54 4.88 -0.67
C MET A 216 -20.11 3.46 -0.84
N ASN A 217 -21.23 3.33 -1.54
CA ASN A 217 -21.87 2.04 -1.80
C ASN A 217 -21.14 1.17 -2.85
N THR A 218 -20.29 1.75 -3.71
CA THR A 218 -19.45 0.97 -4.65
C THR A 218 -18.12 0.52 -4.05
N MET A 219 -17.72 1.03 -2.89
CA MET A 219 -16.53 0.54 -2.19
C MET A 219 -16.76 -0.89 -1.69
N THR A 220 -15.78 -1.77 -1.88
CA THR A 220 -15.79 -3.12 -1.30
C THR A 220 -16.00 -3.01 0.21
N LYS A 221 -17.14 -3.49 0.71
CA LYS A 221 -17.44 -3.36 2.14
C LYS A 221 -16.50 -4.25 2.93
N TRP A 222 -16.17 -3.78 4.12
CA TRP A 222 -15.41 -4.55 5.10
C TRP A 222 -16.02 -5.94 5.31
N SER A 223 -17.34 -6.03 5.47
CA SER A 223 -18.05 -7.30 5.68
C SER A 223 -17.83 -8.35 4.59
N ASP A 224 -17.44 -7.95 3.38
CA ASP A 224 -17.52 -8.78 2.19
C ASP A 224 -16.23 -9.57 1.93
N SER A 225 -15.23 -9.48 2.82
CA SER A 225 -13.92 -10.15 2.68
C SER A 225 -13.52 -10.94 3.93
N ASN A 226 -12.77 -12.02 3.73
CA ASN A 226 -12.15 -12.78 4.83
C ASN A 226 -11.00 -12.01 5.51
N HIS A 227 -10.52 -10.92 4.90
CA HIS A 227 -9.38 -10.13 5.38
C HIS A 227 -8.16 -10.99 5.73
N LEU A 228 -7.84 -11.96 4.89
CA LEU A 228 -6.64 -12.74 5.08
C LEU A 228 -5.42 -11.82 4.87
N LEU A 229 -4.72 -11.55 5.96
CA LEU A 229 -3.47 -10.79 5.98
C LEU A 229 -2.36 -11.78 6.29
N VAL A 230 -1.32 -11.79 5.47
CA VAL A 230 -0.06 -12.46 5.75
C VAL A 230 1.02 -11.39 5.70
N PHE A 231 1.81 -11.27 6.75
CA PHE A 231 2.81 -10.22 6.89
C PHE A 231 3.84 -10.55 7.97
N PHE A 232 4.98 -9.86 7.98
CA PHE A 232 6.01 -10.03 8.99
C PHE A 232 5.70 -9.30 10.30
N GLN A 233 5.94 -9.97 11.42
CA GLN A 233 5.74 -9.44 12.76
C GLN A 233 6.77 -8.34 13.08
N SER A 234 6.46 -7.42 14.00
CA SER A 234 7.48 -6.45 14.46
C SER A 234 8.26 -6.88 15.67
N GLN A 235 7.67 -7.67 16.56
CA GLN A 235 8.42 -8.17 17.71
C GLN A 235 9.44 -9.23 17.30
N ASN A 236 9.11 -10.01 16.27
CA ASN A 236 10.01 -10.99 15.65
C ASN A 236 10.06 -10.77 14.13
N PRO A 237 10.91 -9.85 13.64
CA PRO A 237 10.96 -9.44 12.23
C PRO A 237 11.20 -10.57 11.22
N GLY A 238 11.73 -11.71 11.66
CA GLY A 238 11.92 -12.87 10.79
C GLY A 238 10.67 -13.76 10.66
N CYS A 239 9.70 -13.64 11.57
CA CYS A 239 8.51 -14.48 11.59
C CYS A 239 7.32 -13.81 10.92
N ILE A 240 6.48 -14.62 10.30
CA ILE A 240 5.22 -14.17 9.71
C ILE A 240 4.05 -14.40 10.66
N CYS A 241 3.03 -13.55 10.52
CA CYS A 241 1.71 -13.71 11.11
C CYS A 241 0.68 -13.84 10.00
N ALA A 242 -0.34 -14.67 10.22
CA ALA A 242 -1.53 -14.72 9.39
C ALA A 242 -2.75 -14.33 10.23
N LEU A 243 -3.45 -13.26 9.86
CA LEU A 243 -4.71 -12.85 10.48
C LEU A 243 -5.85 -13.02 9.49
N TYR A 244 -7.00 -13.47 9.96
CA TYR A 244 -8.18 -13.76 9.12
C TYR A 244 -9.45 -13.71 9.95
N ARG A 245 -10.60 -13.54 9.31
CA ARG A 245 -11.91 -13.54 9.99
C ARG A 245 -12.39 -14.95 10.32
N ASN A 246 -12.27 -15.86 9.36
CA ASN A 246 -12.72 -17.24 9.49
C ASN A 246 -11.59 -18.22 9.12
N PRO A 247 -11.20 -19.14 10.02
CA PRO A 247 -10.15 -20.13 9.74
C PRO A 247 -10.49 -21.06 8.57
N SER A 248 -11.78 -21.39 8.38
CA SER A 248 -12.21 -22.33 7.33
C SER A 248 -11.97 -21.81 5.92
N THR A 249 -11.94 -20.49 5.73
CA THR A 249 -11.73 -19.83 4.43
C THR A 249 -10.26 -19.51 4.14
N VAL A 250 -9.34 -19.93 5.01
CA VAL A 250 -7.88 -19.80 4.77
C VAL A 250 -7.44 -20.89 3.77
N PRO A 251 -6.83 -20.51 2.62
CA PRO A 251 -6.35 -21.46 1.63
C PRO A 251 -5.28 -22.42 2.18
N ASP A 252 -5.26 -23.66 1.67
CA ASP A 252 -4.37 -24.73 2.18
C ASP A 252 -2.89 -24.37 2.11
N ASN A 253 -2.46 -23.68 1.05
CA ASN A 253 -1.07 -23.22 0.93
C ASN A 253 -0.69 -22.23 2.04
N ILE A 254 -1.62 -21.40 2.51
CA ILE A 254 -1.40 -20.47 3.62
C ILE A 254 -1.42 -21.21 4.95
N ARG A 255 -2.33 -22.17 5.15
CA ARG A 255 -2.32 -23.02 6.35
C ARG A 255 -0.98 -23.73 6.49
N MET A 256 -0.50 -24.28 5.39
CA MET A 256 0.79 -24.95 5.30
C MET A 256 1.96 -24.01 5.59
N LEU A 257 1.88 -22.75 5.14
CA LEU A 257 2.87 -21.73 5.44
C LEU A 257 2.88 -21.35 6.94
N VAL A 258 1.73 -21.27 7.61
CA VAL A 258 1.66 -20.98 9.06
C VAL A 258 2.13 -22.19 9.88
N GLN A 259 1.84 -23.41 9.42
CA GLN A 259 2.33 -24.65 10.02
C GLN A 259 3.85 -24.67 10.13
N THR A 260 4.57 -24.24 9.10
CA THR A 260 6.05 -24.28 9.10
C THR A 260 6.67 -23.33 10.11
N GLN A 261 5.94 -22.29 10.52
CA GLN A 261 6.38 -21.34 11.54
C GLN A 261 6.06 -21.80 12.97
N SER A 262 5.09 -22.72 13.10
CA SER A 262 4.64 -23.23 14.40
C SER A 262 5.51 -24.41 14.89
N LEU A 263 6.57 -24.74 14.17
CA LEU A 263 7.50 -25.82 14.51
C LEU A 263 8.32 -25.40 15.74
N PRO A 264 8.17 -26.08 16.89
CA PRO A 264 9.03 -25.83 18.04
C PRO A 264 10.47 -26.21 17.67
N GLY A 265 11.40 -25.29 17.86
CA GLY A 265 12.81 -25.64 17.91
C GLY A 265 13.07 -26.57 19.10
N LYS A 266 13.44 -27.82 18.81
CA LYS A 266 13.99 -28.84 19.74
C LYS A 266 13.05 -29.37 20.84
N THR A 267 12.63 -30.62 20.66
CA THR A 267 13.09 -31.69 21.56
C THR A 267 13.83 -32.71 20.70
N ASN A 268 14.90 -33.32 21.21
CA ASN A 268 15.74 -34.30 20.49
C ASN A 268 15.01 -35.63 20.16
N GLU A 269 13.69 -35.59 20.03
CA GLU A 269 12.83 -36.74 19.81
C GLU A 269 11.90 -36.42 18.62
N SER A 270 12.29 -36.96 17.47
CA SER A 270 11.60 -37.01 16.18
C SER A 270 11.50 -35.70 15.36
N PRO A 271 11.81 -35.76 14.04
CA PRO A 271 11.32 -34.75 13.11
C PRO A 271 9.78 -34.71 13.15
N PHE A 272 9.21 -33.54 12.91
CA PHE A 272 7.76 -33.30 12.85
C PHE A 272 7.02 -34.49 12.22
N SER A 273 6.32 -35.26 13.05
CA SER A 273 5.63 -36.45 12.58
C SER A 273 4.41 -36.03 11.75
N ALA A 274 4.07 -36.81 10.72
CA ALA A 274 2.84 -36.61 9.95
C ALA A 274 1.59 -36.46 10.85
N TYR A 275 1.64 -37.01 12.06
CA TYR A 275 0.62 -36.86 13.10
C TYR A 275 0.49 -35.44 13.65
N GLN A 276 1.59 -34.72 13.89
CA GLN A 276 1.53 -33.30 14.32
C GLN A 276 1.00 -32.40 13.19
N ALA A 277 1.32 -32.71 11.93
CA ALA A 277 0.73 -32.04 10.77
C ALA A 277 -0.80 -32.23 10.72
N MET A 278 -1.26 -33.44 11.03
CA MET A 278 -2.67 -33.81 11.07
C MET A 278 -3.46 -33.09 12.18
N LEU A 279 -2.81 -32.77 13.29
CA LEU A 279 -3.42 -32.10 14.44
C LEU A 279 -3.38 -30.58 14.37
N PHE A 280 -2.58 -30.00 13.46
CA PHE A 280 -2.52 -28.55 13.34
C PHE A 280 -3.87 -27.98 12.91
N GLN A 281 -4.38 -27.05 13.70
CA GLN A 281 -5.59 -26.30 13.41
C GLN A 281 -5.27 -24.81 13.39
N MET A 282 -5.85 -24.12 12.41
CA MET A 282 -5.80 -22.66 12.37
C MET A 282 -6.53 -22.09 13.59
N GLU A 283 -5.93 -21.09 14.20
CA GLU A 283 -6.47 -20.37 15.35
C GLU A 283 -7.85 -19.72 15.03
N ASP A 284 -8.88 -19.98 15.85
CA ASP A 284 -10.14 -19.24 15.75
C ASP A 284 -10.14 -18.01 16.65
N TYR A 285 -9.82 -16.85 16.05
CA TYR A 285 -9.76 -15.58 16.76
C TYR A 285 -11.09 -15.14 17.39
N ASN A 286 -12.25 -15.61 16.89
CA ASN A 286 -13.55 -15.24 17.46
C ASN A 286 -13.81 -15.96 18.79
N MET A 287 -13.14 -17.09 19.00
CA MET A 287 -13.21 -17.89 20.23
C MET A 287 -12.10 -17.54 21.23
N MET A 288 -11.17 -16.65 20.86
CA MET A 288 -10.07 -16.24 21.73
C MET A 288 -10.51 -15.24 22.80
N PRO A 289 -9.98 -15.36 24.04
CA PRO A 289 -10.16 -14.32 25.03
C PRO A 289 -9.42 -13.04 24.62
N MET A 290 -9.93 -11.90 25.08
CA MET A 290 -9.40 -10.56 24.75
C MET A 290 -7.90 -10.40 25.03
N SER A 291 -7.40 -10.99 26.12
CA SER A 291 -5.98 -10.95 26.47
C SER A 291 -5.10 -11.61 25.41
N LYS A 292 -5.55 -12.71 24.80
CA LYS A 292 -4.82 -13.40 23.72
C LYS A 292 -4.89 -12.62 22.40
N LEU A 293 -6.02 -11.97 22.10
CA LEU A 293 -6.10 -11.06 20.97
C LEU A 293 -5.14 -9.87 21.12
N LEU A 294 -4.99 -9.35 22.35
CA LEU A 294 -4.05 -8.28 22.64
C LEU A 294 -2.61 -8.74 22.45
N GLU A 295 -2.24 -9.93 22.96
CA GLU A 295 -0.91 -10.52 22.74
C GLU A 295 -0.59 -10.59 21.23
N LYS A 296 -1.52 -11.09 20.40
CA LYS A 296 -1.35 -11.13 18.93
C LYS A 296 -1.16 -9.73 18.33
N LEU A 297 -1.94 -8.74 18.78
CA LEU A 297 -1.79 -7.38 18.29
C LEU A 297 -0.43 -6.79 18.70
N GLU A 298 0.04 -7.07 19.91
CA GLU A 298 1.34 -6.61 20.39
C GLU A 298 2.51 -7.26 19.65
N GLU A 299 2.47 -8.57 19.38
CA GLU A 299 3.43 -9.30 18.53
C GLU A 299 3.59 -8.62 17.16
N VAL A 300 2.46 -8.20 16.62
CA VAL A 300 2.36 -7.56 15.32
C VAL A 300 2.83 -6.11 15.37
N ALA A 301 2.48 -5.33 16.40
CA ALA A 301 2.64 -3.88 16.44
C ALA A 301 3.93 -3.37 17.10
N ARG A 302 4.41 -4.03 18.16
CA ARG A 302 5.55 -3.54 18.97
C ARG A 302 6.88 -4.03 18.41
N ARG A 303 7.95 -3.29 18.64
CA ARG A 303 9.31 -3.80 18.40
C ARG A 303 9.81 -4.52 19.63
N THR A 304 10.77 -5.43 19.45
CA THR A 304 11.33 -6.27 20.54
C THR A 304 11.87 -5.45 21.71
N HIS A 305 12.43 -4.26 21.46
CA HIS A 305 12.94 -3.35 22.50
C HIS A 305 11.86 -2.57 23.25
N ASP A 306 10.62 -2.57 22.75
CA ASP A 306 9.51 -1.91 23.45
C ASP A 306 8.96 -2.78 24.58
N VAL A 307 9.27 -4.08 24.62
CA VAL A 307 8.76 -5.05 25.59
C VAL A 307 9.62 -5.04 26.86
N ASP A 308 9.52 -3.97 27.64
CA ASP A 308 10.03 -3.96 29.00
C ASP A 308 9.01 -4.69 29.90
N GLU A 309 9.38 -5.86 30.44
CA GLU A 309 8.53 -6.64 31.36
C GLU A 309 8.15 -5.83 32.62
N GLN A 310 8.95 -4.83 32.97
CA GLN A 310 8.73 -3.96 34.14
C GLN A 310 7.81 -2.77 33.81
N ASN A 311 7.56 -2.47 32.53
CA ASN A 311 6.66 -1.42 32.04
C ASN A 311 5.58 -1.99 31.12
N LYS A 312 4.79 -2.95 31.62
CA LYS A 312 3.57 -3.38 30.92
C LYS A 312 2.67 -2.17 30.66
N LYS A 313 2.48 -1.86 29.38
CA LYS A 313 1.67 -0.73 28.94
C LYS A 313 0.23 -0.96 29.38
N VAL A 314 -0.29 -0.07 30.22
CA VAL A 314 -1.70 -0.10 30.61
C VAL A 314 -2.50 0.56 29.51
N TYR A 315 -3.32 -0.23 28.83
CA TYR A 315 -4.23 0.26 27.80
C TYR A 315 -5.53 0.76 28.43
N PRO A 316 -6.16 1.80 27.86
CA PRO A 316 -7.51 2.18 28.26
C PRO A 316 -8.48 1.01 28.00
N PRO A 317 -9.60 0.94 28.73
CA PRO A 317 -10.58 -0.12 28.55
C PRO A 317 -11.13 -0.09 27.11
N TYR A 318 -10.81 -1.14 26.34
CA TYR A 318 -11.24 -1.31 24.97
C TYR A 318 -11.67 -2.76 24.75
N ALA A 319 -12.85 -2.97 24.17
CA ALA A 319 -13.33 -4.30 23.85
C ALA A 319 -12.67 -4.79 22.54
N LEU A 320 -11.53 -5.46 22.65
CA LEU A 320 -10.82 -5.99 21.48
C LEU A 320 -11.51 -7.25 20.95
N SER A 321 -12.10 -7.14 19.76
CA SER A 321 -12.64 -8.26 18.98
C SER A 321 -11.72 -8.64 17.81
N THR A 322 -11.96 -9.79 17.17
CA THR A 322 -11.29 -10.19 15.92
C THR A 322 -11.41 -9.11 14.84
N ASP A 323 -12.59 -8.48 14.74
CA ASP A 323 -12.85 -7.44 13.76
C ASP A 323 -11.99 -6.20 14.02
N ASN A 324 -11.84 -5.80 15.30
CA ASN A 324 -10.96 -4.69 15.68
C ASN A 324 -9.49 -5.03 15.47
N LEU A 325 -9.06 -6.26 15.79
CA LEU A 325 -7.70 -6.75 15.54
C LEU A 325 -7.33 -6.62 14.05
N LEU A 326 -8.19 -7.11 13.15
CA LEU A 326 -7.97 -7.05 11.71
C LEU A 326 -7.90 -5.61 11.18
N LYS A 327 -8.79 -4.73 11.66
CA LYS A 327 -8.77 -3.29 11.31
C LYS A 327 -7.48 -2.61 11.76
N MET A 328 -7.05 -2.86 13.00
CA MET A 328 -5.81 -2.30 13.55
C MET A 328 -4.58 -2.82 12.80
N ALA A 329 -4.54 -4.10 12.44
CA ALA A 329 -3.48 -4.68 11.62
C ALA A 329 -3.40 -4.03 10.23
N LEU A 330 -4.53 -3.74 9.58
CA LEU A 330 -4.53 -3.02 8.30
C LEU A 330 -4.03 -1.59 8.40
N ILE A 331 -4.45 -0.86 9.42
CA ILE A 331 -3.96 0.50 9.69
C ILE A 331 -2.43 0.44 9.84
N LEU A 332 -1.95 -0.48 10.67
CA LEU A 332 -0.54 -0.69 10.91
C LEU A 332 0.24 -0.99 9.62
N LEU A 333 -0.23 -1.94 8.80
CA LEU A 333 0.44 -2.29 7.54
C LEU A 333 0.52 -1.11 6.56
N ARG A 334 -0.55 -0.30 6.44
CA ARG A 334 -0.48 0.94 5.64
C ARG A 334 0.51 1.94 6.21
N THR A 335 0.51 2.14 7.53
CA THR A 335 1.44 3.09 8.17
C THR A 335 2.90 2.68 8.00
N ARG A 336 3.23 1.37 8.08
CA ARG A 336 4.58 0.85 7.85
C ARG A 336 5.06 1.12 6.43
N ALA A 337 4.21 0.85 5.45
CA ALA A 337 4.45 1.15 4.06
C ALA A 337 4.41 2.66 3.72
N LYS A 338 4.24 3.55 4.71
CA LYS A 338 4.12 5.01 4.55
C LYS A 338 2.97 5.42 3.62
N ILE A 339 1.88 4.66 3.65
CA ILE A 339 0.69 4.91 2.85
C ILE A 339 -0.34 5.65 3.71
N PRO A 340 -0.95 6.74 3.20
CA PRO A 340 -2.01 7.44 3.92
C PRO A 340 -3.17 6.51 4.32
N VAL A 341 -3.69 6.72 5.52
CA VAL A 341 -4.81 5.99 6.09
C VAL A 341 -5.99 6.93 6.25
N VAL A 342 -7.09 6.62 5.58
CA VAL A 342 -8.37 7.33 5.72
C VAL A 342 -9.40 6.31 6.19
N LEU A 343 -10.02 6.57 7.33
CA LEU A 343 -11.05 5.70 7.92
C LEU A 343 -12.43 6.34 7.73
N CYS A 344 -13.23 5.75 6.86
CA CYS A 344 -14.60 6.17 6.61
C CYS A 344 -15.59 5.27 7.35
N GLY A 345 -16.66 5.83 7.88
CA GLY A 345 -17.77 5.09 8.48
C GLY A 345 -18.74 6.01 9.20
N GLU A 346 -19.90 5.49 9.58
CA GLU A 346 -20.94 6.26 10.25
C GLU A 346 -20.50 6.76 11.64
N ALA A 347 -21.18 7.81 12.12
CA ALA A 347 -20.99 8.28 13.49
C ALA A 347 -21.30 7.15 14.48
N GLY A 348 -20.51 7.04 15.56
CA GLY A 348 -20.70 6.00 16.57
C GLY A 348 -19.98 4.66 16.32
N CYS A 349 -19.38 4.42 15.15
CA CYS A 349 -18.64 3.17 14.86
C CYS A 349 -17.27 3.02 15.57
N GLY A 350 -16.97 3.86 16.57
CA GLY A 350 -15.75 3.72 17.38
C GLY A 350 -14.42 4.00 16.66
N LYS A 351 -14.40 4.75 15.55
CA LYS A 351 -13.17 5.03 14.77
C LYS A 351 -12.06 5.75 15.55
N VAL A 352 -12.43 6.56 16.55
CA VAL A 352 -11.52 7.39 17.35
C VAL A 352 -11.14 6.70 18.67
N LYS A 353 -11.93 5.70 19.10
CA LYS A 353 -11.64 4.90 20.29
C LYS A 353 -10.67 3.78 19.92
#